data_AF-A0A850I1K5-F1
#
_entry.id   AF-A0A850I1K5-F1
#
_cell.length_a   1.000
_cell.length_b   1.000
_cell.length_c   1.000
_cell.angle_alpha   90.00
_cell.angle_beta   90.00
_cell.angle_gamma   90.00
#
_symmetry.space_group_name_H-M   'P 1'
#
loop_
_entity.id
_entity.type
_entity.pdbx_description
1 polymer ?
#
loop_
_entity_poly.entity_id
_entity_poly.type
_entity_poly.pdbx_seq_one_letter_code
_entity_poly.pdbx_strand_id
1 'polypeptide(L)' 'MTSIDECKARAAEYKIRGSEPHISARRSTVLLCISRSWTALAHQLENLAAVVKDEKMK' A
#
# COMPACT_ATOMS: atom_id res chain seq x y z
N MET A 1 6.87 12.10 -5.95
CA MET A 1 7.44 10.81 -5.51
C MET A 1 6.55 10.34 -4.38
N THR A 2 5.89 9.20 -4.51
CA THR A 2 4.94 8.74 -3.49
C THR A 2 5.70 8.27 -2.25
N SER A 3 5.31 8.73 -1.07
CA SER A 3 5.97 8.36 0.19
C SER A 3 5.46 7.02 0.75
N ILE A 4 6.20 6.42 1.67
CA ILE A 4 5.77 5.20 2.40
C ILE A 4 4.44 5.48 3.14
N ASP A 5 4.32 6.65 3.77
CA ASP A 5 3.12 7.04 4.52
C ASP A 5 1.92 7.25 3.61
N GLU A 6 2.12 7.83 2.42
CA GLU A 6 1.06 7.95 1.41
C GLU A 6 0.60 6.57 0.92
N CYS A 7 1.52 5.64 0.71
CA CYS A 7 1.18 4.26 0.33
C CYS A 7 0.35 3.58 1.44
N LYS A 8 0.75 3.72 2.70
CA LYS A 8 0.01 3.17 3.86
C LYS A 8 -1.37 3.80 4.00
N ALA A 9 -1.47 5.13 3.84
CA ALA A 9 -2.74 5.84 3.90
C ALA A 9 -3.72 5.37 2.80
N ARG A 10 -3.23 5.22 1.56
CA ARG A 10 -4.04 4.70 0.45
C ARG A 10 -4.44 3.25 0.67
N ALA A 11 -3.52 2.39 1.13
CA ALA A 11 -3.84 1.01 1.45
C ALA A 11 -4.98 0.91 2.48
N ALA A 12 -4.94 1.74 3.52
CA ALA A 12 -5.99 1.81 4.53
C ALA A 12 -7.33 2.32 3.97
N GLU A 13 -7.30 3.41 3.17
CA GLU A 13 -8.50 3.97 2.52
C GLU A 13 -9.23 2.91 1.69
N TYR A 14 -8.51 2.23 0.80
CA TYR A 14 -9.09 1.21 -0.07
C TYR A 14 -9.54 -0.04 0.68
N LYS A 15 -8.87 -0.38 1.79
CA LYS A 15 -9.31 -1.48 2.67
C LYS A 15 -10.65 -1.17 3.32
N ILE A 16 -10.81 0.04 3.87
CA ILE A 16 -12.06 0.50 4.49
C ILE A 16 -13.18 0.47 3.47
N ARG A 17 -12.98 1.14 2.32
CA ARG A 17 -13.97 1.20 1.23
C ARG A 17 -14.33 -0.18 0.68
N GLY A 18 -13.34 -1.08 0.58
CA GLY A 18 -13.53 -2.47 0.15
C GLY A 18 -14.21 -3.37 1.18
N SER A 19 -14.43 -2.87 2.40
CA SER A 19 -15.09 -3.60 3.50
C SER A 19 -16.46 -3.02 3.85
N GLU A 20 -16.93 -2.00 3.13
CA GLU A 20 -18.23 -1.38 3.36
C GLU A 20 -19.38 -2.37 3.06
N PRO A 21 -20.41 -2.45 3.92
CA PRO A 21 -21.44 -3.50 3.85
C PRO A 21 -22.35 -3.41 2.62
N HIS A 22 -22.39 -2.26 1.94
CA HIS A 22 -23.31 -1.98 0.83
C HIS A 22 -22.65 -2.13 -0.55
N ILE A 23 -21.38 -2.52 -0.62
CA ILE A 23 -20.68 -2.68 -1.90
C ILE A 23 -20.88 -4.10 -2.44
N SER A 24 -20.89 -4.24 -3.77
CA SER A 24 -20.93 -5.57 -4.38
C SER A 24 -19.63 -6.35 -4.13
N ALA A 25 -19.73 -7.68 -4.06
CA ALA A 25 -18.57 -8.56 -3.91
C ALA A 25 -17.47 -8.27 -4.94
N ARG A 26 -17.85 -8.04 -6.21
CA ARG A 26 -16.90 -7.66 -7.28
C ARG A 26 -16.15 -6.36 -6.97
N ARG A 27 -16.86 -5.33 -6.50
CA ARG A 27 -16.23 -4.05 -6.13
C ARG A 27 -15.35 -4.20 -4.90
N SER A 28 -15.80 -4.94 -3.89
CA SER A 28 -14.99 -5.30 -2.71
C SER A 28 -13.66 -5.92 -3.14
N THR A 29 -13.70 -6.95 -4.00
CA THR A 29 -12.48 -7.62 -4.48
C THR A 29 -11.52 -6.65 -5.14
N VAL A 30 -12.00 -5.79 -6.04
CA VAL A 30 -11.12 -4.81 -6.72
C VAL A 30 -10.50 -3.84 -5.72
N LEU A 31 -11.28 -3.28 -4.79
CA LEU A 31 -10.79 -2.34 -3.79
C LEU A 31 -9.76 -2.99 -2.85
N LEU A 32 -9.99 -4.24 -2.43
CA LEU A 32 -9.05 -4.99 -1.62
C LEU A 32 -7.76 -5.36 -2.39
N CYS A 33 -7.85 -5.64 -3.68
CA CYS A 33 -6.67 -5.82 -4.52
C CYS A 33 -5.85 -4.53 -4.63
N ILE A 34 -6.50 -3.38 -4.83
CA ILE A 34 -5.83 -2.06 -4.86
C ILE A 34 -5.14 -1.79 -3.52
N SER A 35 -5.83 -2.06 -2.40
CA SER A 35 -5.25 -1.94 -1.05
C SER A 35 -3.95 -2.75 -0.92
N ARG A 36 -3.96 -4.02 -1.36
CA ARG A 36 -2.78 -4.91 -1.34
C ARG A 36 -1.63 -4.38 -2.21
N SER A 37 -1.92 -3.84 -3.39
CA SER A 37 -0.90 -3.23 -4.24
C SER A 37 -0.22 -2.03 -3.57
N TRP A 38 -0.98 -1.19 -2.87
CA TRP A 38 -0.40 -0.08 -2.09
C TRP A 38 0.45 -0.57 -0.91
N THR A 39 0.02 -1.61 -0.20
CA THR A 39 0.83 -2.24 0.84
C THR A 39 2.15 -2.80 0.29
N ALA A 40 2.10 -3.49 -0.85
CA ALA A 40 3.30 -4.03 -1.49
C ALA A 40 4.28 -2.92 -1.89
N LEU A 41 3.77 -1.81 -2.44
CA LEU A 41 4.60 -0.65 -2.79
C LEU A 41 5.25 -0.02 -1.55
N ALA A 42 4.52 0.12 -0.44
CA ALA A 42 5.08 0.62 0.82
C ALA A 42 6.28 -0.23 1.27
N HIS A 43 6.15 -1.56 1.25
CA HIS A 43 7.25 -2.47 1.61
C HIS A 43 8.43 -2.36 0.63
N GLN A 44 8.17 -2.20 -0.68
CA GLN A 44 9.24 -2.01 -1.66
C GLN A 44 10.03 -0.72 -1.40
N LEU A 45 9.34 0.37 -1.02
CA LEU A 45 9.97 1.63 -0.66
C LEU A 45 10.77 1.53 0.66
N GLU A 46 10.25 0.81 1.67
CA GLU A 46 10.98 0.52 2.91
C GLU A 46 12.27 -0.26 2.65
N ASN A 47 12.20 -1.31 1.82
CA ASN A 47 13.36 -2.10 1.43
C ASN A 47 14.38 -1.26 0.65
N LEU A 48 13.92 -0.43 -0.29
CA LEU A 48 14.80 0.46 -1.04
C LEU A 48 15.50 1.48 -0.12
N ALA A 49 14.78 2.04 0.85
CA ALA A 49 15.37 2.95 1.84
C ALA A 49 16.43 2.26 2.70
N ALA A 50 16.23 0.99 3.06
CA ALA A 50 17.23 0.19 3.77
C ALA A 50 18.49 -0.04 2.91
N VAL A 51 18.32 -0.45 1.65
CA VAL A 51 19.44 -0.67 0.72
C VAL A 51 20.25 0.61 0.51
N VAL A 52 19.59 1.75 0.28
CA VAL A 52 20.26 3.04 0.10
C VAL A 52 21.03 3.46 1.36
N LYS A 53 20.53 3.13 2.55
CA LYS A 53 21.22 3.40 3.82
C LYS A 53 22.48 2.54 3.95
N ASP A 54 22.38 1.26 3.63
CA ASP A 54 23.50 0.32 3.68
C ASP A 54 24.60 0.69 2.68
N GLU A 55 24.24 1.12 1.46
CA GLU A 55 25.18 1.60 0.45
C GLU A 55 25.93 2.87 0.89
N LYS A 56 25.28 3.77 1.63
CA LYS A 56 25.91 5.00 2.15
C LYS A 56 26.83 4.75 3.35
N MET A 57 26.72 3.59 3.99
CA MET A 57 27.56 3.19 5.14
C MET A 57 28.79 2.39 4.73
N LYS A 58 28.92 2.04 3.44
CA LYS A 58 30.14 1.49 2.83
C LYS A 58 31.07 2.59 2.35
#